data_AF-A0A8D9JRT8-F1
#
_entry.id   AF-A0A8D9JRT8-F1
#
_cell.length_a   1.000
_cell.length_b   1.000
_cell.length_c   1.000
_cell.angle_alpha   90.00
_cell.angle_beta   90.00
_cell.angle_gamma   90.00
#
_symmetry.space_group_name_H-M   'P 1'
#
loop_
_entity.id
_entity.type
_entity.pdbx_description
1 polymer ?
#
loop_
_entity_poly.entity_id
_entity_poly.type
_entity_poly.pdbx_seq_one_letter_code
_entity_poly.pdbx_strand_id
1 'polypeptide(L)' 'MPYIKIKENESFDVALRRFKRSCEKVGILSEVRRREFYEKPTTIRKRKAAAAIKRYMKKINRERKRFERKY' A
#
# COMPACT_ATOMS: atom_id res chain seq x y z
N MET A 1 -13.29 -8.96 -7.97
CA MET A 1 -12.41 -9.90 -7.25
C MET A 1 -11.25 -10.29 -8.14
N PRO A 2 -10.03 -10.51 -7.58
CA PRO A 2 -8.86 -10.88 -8.35
C PRO A 2 -9.06 -12.27 -8.95
N TYR A 3 -8.83 -12.39 -10.25
CA TYR A 3 -8.92 -13.63 -10.99
C TYR A 3 -7.69 -13.75 -11.87
N ILE A 4 -7.11 -14.95 -11.94
CA ILE A 4 -5.89 -15.20 -12.70
C ILE A 4 -6.06 -16.46 -13.54
N LYS A 5 -5.82 -16.33 -14.85
CA LYS A 5 -5.69 -17.45 -15.77
C LYS A 5 -4.27 -18.01 -15.69
N ILE A 6 -4.16 -19.31 -15.45
CA ILE A 6 -2.89 -20.04 -15.47
C ILE A 6 -2.53 -20.29 -16.94
N LYS A 7 -1.28 -20.05 -17.31
CA LYS A 7 -0.79 -20.36 -18.66
C LYS A 7 -0.28 -21.80 -18.70
N GLU A 8 -0.35 -22.44 -19.86
CA GLU A 8 -0.06 -23.89 -20.02
C GLU A 8 1.38 -24.29 -19.64
N ASN A 9 2.36 -23.37 -19.69
CA ASN A 9 3.75 -23.61 -19.28
C ASN A 9 4.16 -22.85 -17.99
N GLU A 10 3.20 -22.42 -17.16
CA GLU A 10 3.49 -21.69 -15.92
C GLU A 10 3.51 -22.64 -14.71
N SER A 11 4.61 -22.65 -13.95
CA SER A 11 4.68 -23.36 -12.67
C SER A 11 3.69 -22.76 -11.66
N PHE A 12 3.02 -23.62 -10.89
CA PHE A 12 1.99 -23.23 -9.92
C PHE A 12 2.40 -22.09 -8.99
N ASP A 13 3.63 -22.12 -8.46
CA ASP A 13 4.14 -21.09 -7.55
C ASP A 13 4.19 -19.69 -8.18
N VAL A 14 4.43 -19.61 -9.48
CA VAL A 14 4.47 -18.33 -10.21
C VAL A 14 3.06 -17.77 -10.35
N ALA A 15 2.09 -18.62 -10.69
CA ALA A 15 0.68 -18.25 -10.75
C ALA A 15 0.16 -17.79 -9.37
N LEU A 16 0.52 -18.50 -8.29
CA LEU A 16 0.16 -18.14 -6.92
C LEU A 16 0.76 -16.80 -6.50
N ARG A 17 2.02 -16.54 -6.85
CA ARG A 17 2.68 -15.25 -6.56
C ARG A 17 1.98 -14.10 -7.28
N ARG A 18 1.59 -14.30 -8.53
CA ARG A 18 0.78 -13.33 -9.29
C ARG A 18 -0.57 -13.09 -8.63
N PHE A 19 -1.20 -14.15 -8.10
CA PHE A 19 -2.50 -14.04 -7.42
C PHE A 19 -2.39 -13.21 -6.16
N LYS A 20 -1.40 -13.51 -5.30
CA LYS A 20 -1.12 -12.72 -4.09
C LYS A 20 -0.87 -11.25 -4.42
N ARG A 21 -0.04 -10.95 -5.44
CA ARG A 21 0.17 -9.56 -5.90
C ARG A 21 -1.11 -8.89 -6.41
N SER A 22 -1.99 -9.62 -7.10
CA SER A 22 -3.26 -9.09 -7.59
C SER A 22 -4.20 -8.76 -6.42
N CYS A 23 -4.30 -9.64 -5.42
CA CYS A 23 -5.04 -9.39 -4.18
C CYS A 23 -4.50 -8.17 -3.41
N GLU A 24 -3.19 -8.05 -3.29
CA GLU A 24 -2.51 -6.91 -2.65
C GLU A 24 -2.72 -5.61 -3.43
N LYS A 25 -2.62 -5.65 -4.77
CA LYS A 25 -2.81 -4.49 -5.64
C LYS A 25 -4.23 -3.94 -5.54
N VAL A 26 -5.24 -4.81 -5.52
CA VAL A 26 -6.64 -4.41 -5.33
C VAL A 26 -6.87 -3.95 -3.88
N GLY A 27 -6.05 -4.37 -2.93
CA GLY A 27 -6.10 -3.91 -1.55
C GLY A 27 -7.28 -4.48 -0.76
N ILE A 28 -7.80 -5.65 -1.14
CA ILE A 28 -9.00 -6.27 -0.53
C ILE A 28 -8.82 -6.43 0.98
N LEU A 29 -7.65 -6.92 1.42
CA LEU A 29 -7.36 -7.10 2.85
C LEU A 29 -7.35 -5.77 3.61
N SER A 30 -6.82 -4.71 2.99
CA SER A 30 -6.83 -3.36 3.59
C SER A 30 -8.25 -2.79 3.66
N GLU A 31 -9.09 -3.11 2.68
CA GLU A 31 -10.48 -2.70 2.67
C GLU A 31 -11.32 -3.43 3.73
N VAL A 32 -11.17 -4.75 3.85
CA VAL A 32 -11.81 -5.55 4.91
C VAL A 32 -11.47 -4.96 6.27
N ARG A 33 -10.18 -4.76 6.56
CA ARG A 33 -9.73 -4.18 7.83
C ARG A 33 -10.25 -2.76 8.09
N ARG A 34 -10.47 -1.97 7.04
CA ARG A 34 -11.07 -0.62 7.15
C ARG A 34 -12.57 -0.67 7.45
N ARG A 35 -13.26 -1.73 7.02
CA ARG A 35 -14.71 -1.91 7.18
C ARG A 35 -15.08 -2.68 8.45
N GLU A 36 -14.12 -3.31 9.12
CA GLU A 36 -14.32 -4.04 10.39
C GLU A 36 -15.01 -3.20 11.48
N PHE A 37 -14.80 -1.88 11.50
CA PHE A 37 -15.40 -0.97 12.47
C PHE A 37 -15.83 0.34 11.82
N TYR A 38 -16.86 0.97 12.39
CA TYR A 38 -17.26 2.31 11.97
C TYR A 38 -16.21 3.33 12.42
N GLU A 39 -15.68 4.10 11.46
CA GLU A 39 -14.81 5.23 11.72
C GLU A 39 -15.58 6.52 11.47
N LYS A 40 -15.67 7.41 12.48
CA LYS A 40 -16.34 8.70 12.33
C LYS A 40 -15.72 9.50 11.16
N PRO A 41 -16.50 10.30 10.42
CA PRO A 41 -15.97 11.11 9.32
C PRO A 41 -14.82 12.03 9.74
N THR A 42 -14.88 12.55 10.96
CA THR A 42 -13.83 13.42 11.55
C THR A 42 -12.52 12.66 11.78
N THR A 43 -12.57 11.42 12.29
CA THR A 43 -11.38 10.59 12.50
C THR A 43 -10.74 10.19 11.17
N ILE A 44 -11.53 9.90 10.13
CA ILE A 44 -11.03 9.65 8.77
C ILE A 44 -10.26 10.86 8.24
N ARG A 45 -10.82 12.08 8.37
CA ARG A 45 -10.18 13.33 7.91
C ARG A 45 -8.87 13.59 8.65
N LYS A 46 -8.87 13.47 9.99
CA LYS A 46 -7.66 13.66 10.82
C LYS A 46 -6.56 12.67 10.45
N ARG A 47 -6.89 11.39 10.28
CA ARG A 47 -5.95 10.33 9.86
C ARG A 47 -5.33 10.61 8.48
N LYS A 48 -6.15 11.02 7.51
CA LYS A 48 -5.68 11.40 6.16
C LYS A 48 -4.74 12.61 6.19
N ALA A 49 -5.07 13.65 6.96
CA ALA A 49 -4.23 14.85 7.10
C ALA A 49 -2.88 14.51 7.74
N ALA A 50 -2.86 13.77 8.84
CA ALA A 50 -1.63 13.34 9.50
C ALA A 50 -0.74 12.49 8.57
N ALA A 51 -1.34 11.58 7.80
CA ALA A 51 -0.60 10.78 6.81
C ALA A 51 0.00 11.64 5.69
N ALA A 52 -0.70 12.68 5.24
CA ALA A 52 -0.18 13.63 4.24
C ALA A 52 1.02 14.42 4.78
N ILE A 53 0.91 14.97 5.98
CA ILE A 53 2.00 15.70 6.66
C ILE A 53 3.23 14.81 6.82
N LYS A 54 3.04 13.57 7.32
CA LYS A 54 4.14 12.61 7.50
C LYS A 54 4.84 12.26 6.19
N ARG A 55 4.08 12.10 5.09
CA ARG A 55 4.65 11.86 3.75
C ARG A 55 5.48 13.05 3.26
N TYR A 56 4.97 14.27 3.46
CA TYR A 56 5.68 15.50 3.09
C TYR A 56 6.98 15.67 3.89
N MET A 57 6.93 15.51 5.20
CA MET A 57 8.12 15.55 6.07
C MET A 57 9.15 14.48 5.68
N LYS A 58 8.71 13.26 5.34
CA LYS A 58 9.62 12.21 4.85
C LYS A 58 10.28 12.57 3.52
N LYS A 59 9.56 13.25 2.62
CA LYS A 59 10.12 13.74 1.34
C LYS A 59 11.19 14.80 1.60
N ILE A 60 10.90 15.81 2.40
CA ILE A 60 11.87 16.86 2.76
C ILE A 60 13.12 16.24 3.40
N ASN A 61 12.95 15.34 4.36
CA ASN A 61 14.08 14.68 5.01
C ASN A 61 14.94 13.88 4.03
N ARG A 62 14.32 13.24 3.02
CA ARG A 62 15.07 12.52 1.97
C ARG A 62 15.84 13.48 1.06
N GLU A 63 15.25 14.62 0.72
CA GLU A 63 15.92 15.67 -0.07
C GLU A 63 17.07 16.29 0.72
N ARG A 64 16.86 16.65 1.99
CA ARG A 64 17.91 17.17 2.86
C ARG A 64 19.11 16.21 2.96
N LYS A 65 18.84 14.92 3.24
CA LYS A 65 19.88 13.88 3.29
C LYS A 65 20.61 13.65 1.97
N ARG A 66 20.01 13.99 0.83
CA ARG A 66 20.67 13.88 -0.49
C ARG A 66 21.81 14.89 -0.64
N PHE A 67 21.67 16.06 -0.02
CA PHE A 67 22.65 17.14 -0.08
C PHE A 67 23.59 17.18 1.13
N GLU A 68 23.33 16.34 2.13
CA GLU A 68 24.21 16.13 3.29
C GLU A 68 25.43 15.33 2.82
N ARG A 69 26.52 16.04 2.48
CA ARG A 69 27.83 15.42 2.19
C ARG A 69 28.25 14.63 3.43
N LYS A 70 28.33 13.30 3.31
CA LYS A 70 29.06 12.46 4.26
C LYS A 70 30.54 12.77 4.08
N TYR A 71 31.07 13.61 4.96
CA TYR A 71 32.48 13.58 5.29
C TYR A 71 32.76 12.31 6.10
#